data_AF-A0A316HXM9-F1
#
_entry.id   AF-A0A316HXM9-F1
#
_cell.length_a   1.000
_cell.length_b   1.000
_cell.length_c   1.000
_cell.angle_alpha   90.00
_cell.angle_beta   90.00
_cell.angle_gamma   90.00
#
_symmetry.space_group_name_H-M   'P 1'
#
loop_
_entity.id
_entity.type
_entity.pdbx_description
1 polymer ?
#
loop_
_entity_poly.entity_id
_entity_poly.type
_entity_poly.pdbx_seq_one_letter_code
_entity_poly.pdbx_strand_id
1 'polypeptide(L)'
;MTQTVQNFSTILRPAPDMQAEIMDPESAVNQVVSQIKTDDEAATLFTRACRFEAPFTASWIHGRGTRSPYLSLELAAESLEDDRYRALLADIVLSTSTSIPFDYRAMAAEKLAELGPGEYTDSLREVVASYEPLPARTREAKIAVPTDGIDHLFDIPDTVTGRLNIVIAASRAKTLESRYLLASRILGIGEQVAAAASEAERLIAEDVRTSMASPSDYLVPWDQEFPGVNGTNLTLAELMRIVLMCPEFKLPDTTVRPILVDFYRSVLRTGGRSIVGLAAGVFHVEHGTLSAPSYYYQGRDAILGKGIVIDCVGGAILQEGSFLGGGFMPILIHTHKHIRGSGEAAASERKRIHPCTFVAEAGARFPMHAVGLFETVDYLGKETPYQGIRALPHDE
;
A
#
# COMPACT_ATOMS: atom_id res chain seq x y z
N MET A 1 18.24 -17.09 -47.70
CA MET A 1 17.96 -15.84 -46.98
C MET A 1 17.82 -16.18 -45.51
N THR A 2 18.87 -15.93 -44.73
CA THR A 2 18.91 -16.17 -43.29
C THR A 2 18.51 -14.88 -42.59
N GLN A 3 17.34 -14.89 -41.93
CA GLN A 3 16.93 -13.79 -41.06
C GLN A 3 17.88 -13.75 -39.86
N THR A 4 18.69 -12.70 -39.80
CA THR A 4 19.52 -12.36 -38.66
C THR A 4 18.62 -12.02 -37.48
N VAL A 5 18.63 -12.89 -36.46
CA VAL A 5 18.06 -12.62 -35.15
C VAL A 5 18.70 -11.33 -34.62
N GLN A 6 17.91 -10.26 -34.51
CA GLN A 6 18.35 -9.03 -33.88
C GLN A 6 18.80 -9.33 -32.46
N ASN A 7 19.98 -8.81 -32.11
CA ASN A 7 20.62 -9.02 -30.82
C ASN A 7 19.74 -8.37 -29.72
N PHE A 8 18.97 -9.17 -28.98
CA PHE A 8 18.08 -8.70 -27.90
C PHE A 8 18.83 -7.92 -26.80
N SER A 9 20.16 -8.03 -26.73
CA SER A 9 21.00 -7.24 -25.82
C SER A 9 20.97 -5.73 -26.11
N THR A 10 20.50 -5.31 -27.29
CA THR A 10 20.36 -3.88 -27.65
C THR A 10 19.04 -3.26 -27.19
N ILE A 11 18.01 -4.08 -26.91
CA ILE A 11 16.70 -3.61 -26.43
C ILE A 11 16.71 -3.39 -24.90
N LEU A 12 17.64 -4.05 -24.20
CA LEU A 12 17.81 -3.97 -22.74
C LEU A 12 18.96 -3.06 -22.30
N ARG A 13 19.60 -2.32 -23.21
CA ARG A 13 20.56 -1.29 -22.81
C ARG A 13 19.78 -0.06 -22.35
N PRO A 14 20.06 0.47 -21.15
CA PRO A 14 19.63 1.81 -20.80
C PRO A 14 20.04 2.76 -21.93
N ALA A 15 19.12 3.63 -22.35
CA ALA A 15 19.44 4.60 -23.39
C ALA A 15 20.62 5.48 -22.93
N PRO A 16 21.44 6.05 -23.84
CA PRO A 16 22.62 6.84 -23.46
C PRO A 16 22.32 8.05 -22.55
N ASP A 17 21.06 8.45 -22.47
CA ASP A 17 20.44 9.49 -21.65
C ASP A 17 19.74 8.97 -20.39
N MET A 18 19.62 7.64 -20.20
CA MET A 18 19.40 7.06 -18.88
C MET A 18 20.69 7.30 -18.10
N GLN A 19 20.62 8.24 -17.16
CA GLN A 19 21.73 8.61 -16.28
C GLN A 19 22.37 7.37 -15.67
N ALA A 20 23.60 7.50 -15.18
CA ALA A 20 24.19 6.52 -14.27
C ALA A 20 23.30 6.41 -13.00
N GLU A 21 22.22 5.65 -13.09
CA GLU A 21 21.06 5.69 -12.19
C GLU A 21 21.29 4.98 -10.85
N ILE A 22 22.53 4.55 -10.58
CA ILE A 22 22.90 3.99 -9.29
C ILE A 22 24.10 4.78 -8.79
N MET A 23 23.80 5.93 -8.21
CA MET A 23 24.74 6.60 -7.33
C MET A 23 24.88 5.72 -6.09
N ASP A 24 26.11 5.36 -5.72
CA ASP A 24 26.30 4.64 -4.46
C ASP A 24 25.86 5.54 -3.29
N PRO A 25 25.32 4.97 -2.20
CA PRO A 25 24.75 5.75 -1.10
C PRO A 25 25.73 6.78 -0.52
N GLU A 26 27.02 6.48 -0.47
CA GLU A 26 28.04 7.36 0.10
C GLU A 26 28.29 8.58 -0.80
N SER A 27 28.44 8.37 -2.11
CA SER A 27 28.51 9.45 -3.09
C SER A 27 27.26 10.33 -3.08
N ALA A 28 26.10 9.72 -2.89
CA ALA A 28 24.82 10.40 -2.91
C ALA A 28 24.58 11.23 -1.65
N VAL A 29 24.97 10.71 -0.48
CA VAL A 29 25.05 11.47 0.77
C VAL A 29 26.03 12.64 0.62
N ASN A 30 27.24 12.40 0.10
CA ASN A 30 28.23 13.45 -0.13
C ASN A 30 27.72 14.54 -1.07
N GLN A 31 26.96 14.18 -2.11
CA GLN A 31 26.38 15.16 -3.02
C GLN A 31 25.33 16.04 -2.33
N VAL A 32 24.41 15.45 -1.55
CA VAL A 32 23.38 16.20 -0.80
C VAL A 32 24.04 17.12 0.22
N VAL A 33 24.96 16.57 1.04
CA VAL A 33 25.70 17.32 2.05
C VAL A 33 26.51 18.46 1.43
N SER A 34 27.15 18.23 0.27
CA SER A 34 27.93 19.28 -0.43
C SER A 34 27.10 20.45 -0.96
N GLN A 35 25.79 20.28 -1.12
CA GLN A 35 24.87 21.33 -1.59
C GLN A 35 24.25 22.14 -0.44
N ILE A 36 24.34 21.63 0.79
CA ILE A 36 23.82 22.29 1.98
C ILE A 36 24.91 23.22 2.52
N LYS A 37 24.73 24.54 2.36
CA LYS A 37 25.70 25.53 2.88
C LYS A 37 25.20 26.25 4.13
N THR A 38 23.90 26.16 4.39
CA THR A 38 23.22 26.74 5.56
C THR A 38 22.09 25.84 6.03
N ASP A 39 21.68 25.99 7.30
CA ASP A 39 20.58 25.21 7.88
C ASP A 39 19.23 25.48 7.19
N ASP A 40 19.01 26.70 6.69
CA ASP A 40 17.78 27.05 5.95
C ASP A 40 17.72 26.34 4.58
N GLU A 41 18.86 26.19 3.90
CA GLU A 41 18.96 25.41 2.66
C GLU A 41 18.74 23.91 2.95
N ALA A 42 19.31 23.40 4.04
CA ALA A 42 19.09 22.03 4.52
C ALA A 42 17.61 21.78 4.78
N ALA A 43 16.98 22.65 5.58
CA ALA A 43 15.58 22.54 5.97
C ALA A 43 14.66 22.56 4.74
N THR A 44 14.93 23.44 3.77
CA THR A 44 14.14 23.51 2.52
C THR A 44 14.26 22.22 1.70
N LEU A 45 15.48 21.71 1.54
CA LEU A 45 15.74 20.49 0.79
C LEU A 45 15.09 19.27 1.45
N PHE A 46 15.30 19.09 2.75
CA PHE A 46 14.74 17.97 3.51
C PHE A 46 13.23 18.05 3.65
N THR A 47 12.63 19.24 3.68
CA THR A 47 11.17 19.40 3.62
C THR A 47 10.62 18.79 2.33
N ARG A 48 11.17 19.18 1.17
CA ARG A 48 10.73 18.66 -0.13
C ARG A 48 10.98 17.16 -0.26
N ALA A 49 12.16 16.71 0.16
CA ALA A 49 12.54 15.30 0.12
C ALA A 49 11.61 14.46 1.01
N CYS A 50 11.51 14.79 2.30
CA CYS A 50 10.75 14.00 3.27
C CYS A 50 9.23 14.03 3.05
N ARG A 51 8.71 15.02 2.32
CA ARG A 51 7.31 15.06 1.90
C ARG A 51 7.02 14.30 0.60
N PHE A 52 8.03 13.65 0.00
CA PHE A 52 7.90 13.01 -1.31
C PHE A 52 7.36 14.01 -2.35
N GLU A 53 7.87 15.24 -2.35
CA GLU A 53 7.51 16.26 -3.34
C GLU A 53 8.45 16.16 -4.55
N ALA A 54 7.98 16.52 -5.75
CA ALA A 54 8.82 16.52 -6.94
C ALA A 54 10.07 17.41 -6.75
N PRO A 55 11.28 16.96 -7.16
CA PRO A 55 11.59 15.73 -7.90
C PRO A 55 11.91 14.50 -7.02
N PHE A 56 11.68 14.56 -5.71
CA PHE A 56 12.09 13.52 -4.75
C PHE A 56 11.12 12.33 -4.64
N THR A 57 9.95 12.38 -5.28
CA THR A 57 8.95 11.29 -5.30
C THR A 57 9.52 9.91 -5.65
N ALA A 58 10.60 9.87 -6.44
CA ALA A 58 11.33 8.65 -6.83
C ALA A 58 12.80 8.68 -6.40
N SER A 59 13.17 9.48 -5.40
CA SER A 59 14.57 9.65 -4.99
C SER A 59 15.09 8.48 -4.17
N TRP A 60 16.36 8.14 -4.41
CA TRP A 60 17.14 7.18 -3.64
C TRP A 60 17.26 7.55 -2.16
N ILE A 61 17.05 8.82 -1.79
CA ILE A 61 17.08 9.29 -0.40
C ILE A 61 16.01 8.62 0.48
N HIS A 62 14.98 8.04 -0.13
CA HIS A 62 14.00 7.22 0.58
C HIS A 62 14.48 5.79 0.85
N GLY A 63 15.66 5.42 0.35
CA GLY A 63 16.32 4.14 0.55
C GLY A 63 16.63 3.85 2.02
N ARG A 64 17.13 2.64 2.30
CA ARG A 64 17.51 2.25 3.65
C ARG A 64 18.76 3.01 4.12
N GLY A 65 18.67 3.63 5.29
CA GLY A 65 19.80 4.23 6.01
C GLY A 65 20.52 3.22 6.92
N THR A 66 21.53 3.68 7.66
CA THR A 66 22.31 2.83 8.56
C THR A 66 21.50 2.49 9.82
N ARG A 67 20.72 3.45 10.31
CA ARG A 67 19.95 3.38 11.57
C ARG A 67 18.45 3.41 11.32
N SER A 68 18.01 3.89 10.16
CA SER A 68 16.60 4.02 9.78
C SER A 68 16.27 3.22 8.52
N PRO A 69 15.05 2.65 8.39
CA PRO A 69 14.53 2.14 7.13
C PRO A 69 14.42 3.20 6.01
N TYR A 70 14.49 4.49 6.38
CA TYR A 70 14.49 5.64 5.48
C TYR A 70 15.67 6.58 5.76
N LEU A 71 16.59 6.66 4.81
CA LEU A 71 17.76 7.51 4.85
C LEU A 71 17.39 9.00 4.96
N SER A 72 16.27 9.43 4.35
CA SER A 72 15.80 10.81 4.42
C SER A 72 15.52 11.26 5.86
N LEU A 73 14.94 10.40 6.69
CA LEU A 73 14.70 10.70 8.11
C LEU A 73 16.01 10.69 8.91
N GLU A 74 16.96 9.82 8.57
CA GLU A 74 18.27 9.75 9.21
C GLU A 74 19.11 10.99 8.91
N LEU A 75 19.21 11.37 7.63
CA LEU A 75 19.92 12.58 7.20
C LEU A 75 19.30 13.84 7.78
N ALA A 76 17.96 13.93 7.83
CA ALA A 76 17.28 15.05 8.45
C ALA A 76 17.59 15.16 9.94
N ALA A 77 17.61 14.04 10.67
CA ALA A 77 17.98 14.01 12.09
C ALA A 77 19.44 14.41 12.35
N GLU A 78 20.35 14.07 11.44
CA GLU A 78 21.78 14.42 11.55
C GLU A 78 22.09 15.86 11.14
N SER A 79 21.26 16.43 10.27
CA SER A 79 21.56 17.71 9.62
C SER A 79 20.77 18.90 10.18
N LEU A 80 19.69 18.67 10.92
CA LEU A 80 18.81 19.73 11.43
C LEU A 80 18.91 19.85 12.95
N GLU A 81 18.85 21.08 13.46
CA GLU A 81 18.66 21.33 14.89
C GLU A 81 17.30 20.81 15.38
N ASP A 82 17.21 20.46 16.66
CA ASP A 82 16.04 19.80 17.28
C ASP A 82 14.70 20.49 16.96
N ASP A 83 14.63 21.83 17.00
CA ASP A 83 13.38 22.55 16.72
C ASP A 83 13.00 22.50 15.23
N ARG A 84 13.99 22.55 14.32
CA ARG A 84 13.76 22.41 12.87
C ARG A 84 13.41 20.97 12.50
N TYR A 85 14.04 20.01 13.15
CA TYR A 85 13.72 18.60 12.98
C TYR A 85 12.32 18.28 13.51
N ARG A 86 11.95 18.80 14.69
CA ARG A 86 10.60 18.71 15.24
C ARG A 86 9.56 19.29 14.28
N ALA A 87 9.84 20.47 13.71
CA ALA A 87 8.98 21.10 12.71
C ALA A 87 8.77 20.21 11.48
N LEU A 88 9.85 19.64 10.93
CA LEU A 88 9.78 18.72 9.80
C LEU A 88 8.96 17.46 10.11
N LEU A 89 9.14 16.85 11.29
CA LEU A 89 8.39 15.65 11.68
C LEU A 89 6.90 15.95 11.86
N ALA A 90 6.57 17.04 12.56
CA ALA A 90 5.19 17.50 12.71
C ALA A 90 4.53 17.75 11.36
N ASP A 91 5.26 18.37 10.45
CA ASP A 91 4.80 18.67 9.12
C ASP A 91 4.55 17.40 8.27
N ILE A 92 5.41 16.38 8.33
CA ILE A 92 5.18 15.07 7.69
C ILE A 92 3.89 14.43 8.24
N VAL A 93 3.73 14.42 9.56
CA VAL A 93 2.55 13.83 10.23
C VAL A 93 1.27 14.56 9.84
N LEU A 94 1.29 15.89 9.89
CA LEU A 94 0.14 16.76 9.66
C LEU A 94 -0.16 17.00 8.17
N SER A 95 0.75 16.64 7.26
CA SER A 95 0.60 16.85 5.81
C SER A 95 -0.65 16.17 5.23
N THR A 96 -1.32 16.85 4.30
CA THR A 96 -2.44 16.29 3.52
C THR A 96 -1.97 15.61 2.23
N SER A 97 -0.66 15.47 2.02
CA SER A 97 -0.11 14.79 0.85
C SER A 97 -0.43 13.30 0.87
N THR A 98 -1.01 12.82 -0.24
CA THR A 98 -1.30 11.41 -0.53
C THR A 98 -0.06 10.62 -0.95
N SER A 99 1.04 11.31 -1.25
CA SER A 99 2.29 10.67 -1.71
C SER A 99 3.13 10.09 -0.57
N ILE A 100 2.94 10.59 0.67
CA ILE A 100 3.69 10.17 1.86
C ILE A 100 3.14 8.82 2.36
N PRO A 101 3.93 7.73 2.31
CA PRO A 101 3.50 6.41 2.77
C PRO A 101 3.13 6.40 4.26
N PHE A 102 2.17 5.55 4.64
CA PHE A 102 1.71 5.43 6.02
C PHE A 102 2.84 5.03 6.99
N ASP A 103 3.67 4.05 6.61
CA ASP A 103 4.78 3.58 7.45
C ASP A 103 5.86 4.66 7.63
N TYR A 104 6.18 5.43 6.59
CA TYR A 104 7.07 6.59 6.69
C TYR A 104 6.52 7.64 7.67
N ARG A 105 5.23 7.94 7.56
CA ARG A 105 4.54 8.88 8.45
C ARG A 105 4.52 8.37 9.89
N ALA A 106 4.34 7.07 10.10
CA ALA A 106 4.38 6.44 11.42
C ALA A 106 5.78 6.53 12.05
N MET A 107 6.85 6.31 11.29
CA MET A 107 8.23 6.52 11.78
C MET A 107 8.50 7.99 12.13
N ALA A 108 7.99 8.94 11.34
CA ALA A 108 8.07 10.35 11.68
C ALA A 108 7.28 10.68 12.96
N ALA A 109 6.09 10.09 13.13
CA ALA A 109 5.27 10.22 14.33
C ALA A 109 5.97 9.68 15.58
N GLU A 110 6.66 8.54 15.47
CA GLU A 110 7.42 7.93 16.58
C GLU A 110 8.51 8.88 17.06
N LYS A 111 9.29 9.44 16.12
CA LYS A 111 10.34 10.41 16.44
C LYS A 111 9.77 11.72 16.99
N LEU A 112 8.63 12.19 16.49
CA LEU A 112 7.98 13.39 17.03
C LEU A 112 7.49 13.17 18.48
N ALA A 113 6.94 11.99 18.77
CA ALA A 113 6.52 11.65 20.12
C ALA A 113 7.70 11.54 21.09
N GLU A 114 8.84 10.96 20.65
CA GLU A 114 10.08 10.90 21.44
C GLU A 114 10.63 12.30 21.78
N LEU A 115 10.65 13.23 20.83
CA LEU A 115 11.12 14.61 21.03
C LEU A 115 10.11 15.49 21.79
N GLY A 116 8.85 15.07 21.82
CA GLY A 116 7.71 15.87 22.26
C GLY A 116 7.19 16.80 21.16
N PRO A 117 5.86 16.86 20.94
CA PRO A 117 5.26 17.64 19.85
C PRO A 117 5.39 19.17 20.02
N GLY A 118 5.71 19.67 21.21
CA GLY A 118 5.96 21.10 21.45
C GLY A 118 4.80 21.99 21.02
N GLU A 119 5.08 23.03 20.23
CA GLU A 119 4.08 23.97 19.71
C GLU A 119 3.03 23.33 18.79
N TYR A 120 3.30 22.16 18.23
CA TYR A 120 2.38 21.46 17.32
C TYR A 120 1.28 20.67 18.04
N THR A 121 1.28 20.66 19.38
CA THR A 121 0.28 19.94 20.18
C THR A 121 -1.15 20.35 19.83
N ASP A 122 -1.41 21.65 19.63
CA ASP A 122 -2.76 22.13 19.34
C ASP A 122 -3.19 21.80 17.90
N SER A 123 -2.28 21.83 16.94
CA SER A 123 -2.56 21.37 15.57
C SER A 123 -2.89 19.87 15.52
N LEU A 124 -2.19 19.05 16.32
CA LEU A 124 -2.51 17.63 16.46
C LEU A 124 -3.91 17.44 17.07
N ARG A 125 -4.24 18.22 18.12
CA ARG A 125 -5.58 18.17 18.75
C ARG A 125 -6.67 18.58 17.78
N GLU A 126 -6.44 19.59 16.95
CA GLU A 126 -7.37 20.03 15.92
C GLU A 126 -7.64 18.91 14.92
N VAL A 127 -6.59 18.24 14.41
CA VAL A 127 -6.74 17.09 13.51
C VAL A 127 -7.58 15.98 14.13
N VAL A 128 -7.37 15.68 15.42
CA VAL A 128 -8.16 14.67 16.13
C VAL A 128 -9.62 15.11 16.29
N ALA A 129 -9.85 16.36 16.68
CA ALA A 129 -11.18 16.89 16.93
C ALA A 129 -12.01 17.08 15.64
N SER A 130 -11.36 17.31 14.50
CA SER A 130 -12.04 17.58 13.23
C SER A 130 -12.22 16.35 12.35
N TYR A 131 -11.72 15.17 12.75
CA TYR A 131 -11.79 13.98 11.91
C TYR A 131 -13.19 13.37 11.91
N GLU A 132 -13.76 13.20 10.72
CA GLU A 132 -15.02 12.49 10.49
C GLU A 132 -14.73 11.10 9.92
N PRO A 133 -15.06 10.02 10.65
CA PRO A 133 -14.90 8.66 10.14
C PRO A 133 -15.74 8.41 8.88
N LEU A 134 -15.17 7.66 7.93
CA LEU A 134 -15.91 7.22 6.75
C LEU A 134 -17.00 6.22 7.15
N PRO A 135 -18.19 6.28 6.54
CA PRO A 135 -19.23 5.30 6.78
C PRO A 135 -18.82 3.91 6.28
N ALA A 136 -19.48 2.88 6.79
CA ALA A 136 -19.35 1.51 6.30
C ALA A 136 -20.72 0.97 5.90
N ARG A 137 -20.78 0.30 4.76
CA ARG A 137 -22.00 -0.35 4.27
C ARG A 137 -22.37 -1.47 5.23
N THR A 138 -23.62 -1.48 5.69
CA THR A 138 -24.08 -2.55 6.59
C THR A 138 -24.27 -3.86 5.82
N ARG A 139 -24.15 -4.97 6.55
CA ARG A 139 -24.42 -6.29 6.00
C ARG A 139 -25.85 -6.39 5.46
N GLU A 140 -26.82 -5.78 6.13
CA GLU A 140 -28.21 -5.74 5.70
C GLU A 140 -28.37 -5.00 4.37
N ALA A 141 -27.70 -3.85 4.21
CA ALA A 141 -27.73 -3.09 2.96
C ALA A 141 -27.12 -3.89 1.81
N LYS A 142 -26.03 -4.63 2.07
CA LYS A 142 -25.40 -5.53 1.09
C LYS A 142 -26.29 -6.69 0.67
N ILE A 143 -26.98 -7.34 1.63
CA ILE A 143 -27.94 -8.41 1.36
C ILE A 143 -29.14 -7.93 0.55
N ALA A 144 -29.56 -6.66 0.76
CA ALA A 144 -30.71 -6.08 0.10
C ALA A 144 -30.47 -5.75 -1.38
N VAL A 145 -29.22 -5.79 -1.88
CA VAL A 145 -28.90 -5.55 -3.29
C VAL A 145 -29.50 -6.69 -4.13
N PRO A 146 -30.46 -6.41 -5.04
CA PRO A 146 -31.18 -7.44 -5.78
C PRO A 146 -30.37 -7.92 -7.00
N THR A 147 -29.25 -8.61 -6.74
CA THR A 147 -28.41 -9.20 -7.79
C THR A 147 -28.05 -10.65 -7.46
N ASP A 148 -28.12 -11.49 -8.49
CA ASP A 148 -27.69 -12.90 -8.44
C ASP A 148 -26.21 -13.05 -8.85
N GLY A 149 -25.59 -11.94 -9.28
CA GLY A 149 -24.21 -11.85 -9.74
C GLY A 149 -23.22 -11.58 -8.62
N ILE A 150 -21.97 -12.03 -8.83
CA ILE A 150 -20.79 -11.68 -8.02
C ILE A 150 -20.35 -10.22 -8.32
N ASP A 151 -20.83 -9.68 -9.44
CA ASP A 151 -20.57 -8.32 -9.89
C ASP A 151 -21.73 -7.41 -9.49
N HIS A 152 -21.59 -6.70 -8.36
CA HIS A 152 -22.50 -5.62 -8.03
C HIS A 152 -22.53 -4.57 -9.15
N LEU A 153 -23.74 -4.20 -9.57
CA LEU A 153 -23.99 -3.13 -10.53
C LEU A 153 -23.95 -1.79 -9.78
N PHE A 154 -22.76 -1.24 -9.59
CA PHE A 154 -22.57 0.14 -9.16
C PHE A 154 -22.26 1.02 -10.37
N ASP A 155 -22.63 2.29 -10.29
CA ASP A 155 -22.37 3.24 -11.37
C ASP A 155 -20.86 3.50 -11.50
N ILE A 156 -20.28 3.05 -12.62
CA ILE A 156 -18.89 3.30 -12.95
C ILE A 156 -18.83 4.52 -13.87
N PRO A 157 -18.01 5.55 -13.56
CA PRO A 157 -17.85 6.67 -14.48
C PRO A 157 -17.35 6.20 -15.84
N ASP A 158 -18.01 6.64 -16.91
CA ASP A 158 -17.64 6.30 -18.29
C ASP A 158 -16.29 6.91 -18.70
N THR A 159 -15.92 8.05 -18.10
CA THR A 159 -14.71 8.80 -18.44
C THR A 159 -13.52 8.42 -17.56
N VAL A 160 -12.31 8.44 -18.13
CA VAL A 160 -11.06 8.26 -17.38
C VAL A 160 -10.95 9.30 -16.27
N THR A 161 -11.21 10.57 -16.59
CA THR A 161 -11.18 11.68 -15.62
C THR A 161 -12.14 11.45 -14.45
N GLY A 162 -13.37 11.00 -14.71
CA GLY A 162 -14.33 10.68 -13.66
C GLY A 162 -13.82 9.59 -12.71
N ARG A 163 -13.22 8.52 -13.27
CA ARG A 163 -12.60 7.45 -12.47
C ARG A 163 -11.42 7.96 -11.63
N LEU A 164 -10.52 8.75 -12.23
CA LEU A 164 -9.37 9.32 -11.51
C LEU A 164 -9.80 10.26 -10.37
N ASN A 165 -10.84 11.07 -10.56
CA ASN A 165 -11.35 11.97 -9.51
C ASN A 165 -11.82 11.21 -8.27
N ILE A 166 -12.50 10.07 -8.45
CA ILE A 166 -12.93 9.20 -7.35
C ILE A 166 -11.71 8.62 -6.63
N VAL A 167 -10.73 8.12 -7.39
CA VAL A 167 -9.48 7.57 -6.84
C VAL A 167 -8.75 8.64 -6.00
N ILE A 168 -8.61 9.86 -6.52
CA ILE A 168 -7.99 10.98 -5.79
C ILE A 168 -8.76 11.32 -4.51
N ALA A 169 -10.09 11.35 -4.57
CA ALA A 169 -10.93 11.64 -3.42
C ALA A 169 -10.76 10.60 -2.31
N ALA A 170 -10.71 9.32 -2.67
CA ALA A 170 -10.45 8.23 -1.73
C ALA A 170 -9.06 8.31 -1.09
N SER A 171 -8.01 8.60 -1.87
CA SER A 171 -6.66 8.81 -1.34
C SER A 171 -6.61 9.94 -0.32
N ARG A 172 -7.29 11.05 -0.60
CA ARG A 172 -7.40 12.19 0.34
C ARG A 172 -8.10 11.78 1.63
N ALA A 173 -9.25 11.10 1.54
CA ALA A 173 -10.00 10.65 2.71
C ALA A 173 -9.17 9.72 3.62
N LYS A 174 -8.45 8.75 3.04
CA LYS A 174 -7.59 7.82 3.81
C LYS A 174 -6.30 8.46 4.32
N THR A 175 -5.84 9.53 3.67
CA THR A 175 -4.77 10.38 4.22
C THR A 175 -5.25 11.11 5.48
N LEU A 176 -6.49 11.61 5.51
CA LEU A 176 -7.06 12.22 6.72
C LEU A 176 -7.18 11.22 7.88
N GLU A 177 -7.63 9.99 7.59
CA GLU A 177 -7.66 8.91 8.58
C GLU A 177 -6.25 8.58 9.11
N SER A 178 -5.25 8.50 8.24
CA SER A 178 -3.85 8.26 8.65
C SER A 178 -3.32 9.37 9.56
N ARG A 179 -3.63 10.64 9.26
CA ARG A 179 -3.27 11.79 10.11
C ARG A 179 -3.93 11.68 11.49
N TYR A 180 -5.23 11.38 11.51
CA TYR A 180 -6.01 11.19 12.74
C TYR A 180 -5.43 10.10 13.63
N LEU A 181 -5.14 8.92 13.07
CA LEU A 181 -4.61 7.78 13.81
C LEU A 181 -3.27 8.12 14.47
N LEU A 182 -2.33 8.68 13.71
CA LEU A 182 -1.00 9.01 14.20
C LEU A 182 -1.03 10.21 15.18
N ALA A 183 -1.82 11.24 14.92
CA ALA A 183 -1.98 12.36 15.84
C ALA A 183 -2.56 11.89 17.20
N SER A 184 -3.55 11.00 17.17
CA SER A 184 -4.15 10.43 18.39
C SER A 184 -3.12 9.64 19.20
N ARG A 185 -2.24 8.88 18.55
CA ARG A 185 -1.16 8.12 19.20
C ARG A 185 -0.07 9.03 19.78
N ILE A 186 0.37 10.05 19.05
CA ILE A 186 1.34 11.05 19.52
C ILE A 186 0.82 11.78 20.77
N LEU A 187 -0.47 12.11 20.79
CA LEU A 187 -1.12 12.79 21.92
C LEU A 187 -1.44 11.85 23.10
N GLY A 188 -1.21 10.53 22.96
CA GLY A 188 -1.51 9.54 24.01
C GLY A 188 -3.01 9.35 24.30
N ILE A 189 -3.89 9.76 23.38
CA ILE A 189 -5.36 9.63 23.50
C ILE A 189 -5.93 8.52 22.62
N GLY A 190 -5.16 8.06 21.63
CA GLY A 190 -5.55 6.97 20.74
C GLY A 190 -5.38 5.60 21.37
N GLU A 191 -5.88 4.58 20.66
CA GLU A 191 -5.65 3.18 21.02
C GLU A 191 -4.14 2.88 21.00
N GLN A 192 -3.66 2.27 22.09
CA GLN A 192 -2.28 1.80 22.15
C GLN A 192 -2.10 0.68 21.14
N VAL A 193 -0.95 0.67 20.45
CA VAL A 193 -0.61 -0.42 19.53
C VAL A 193 -0.51 -1.72 20.33
N ALA A 194 -1.49 -2.60 20.12
CA ALA A 194 -1.55 -3.88 20.79
C ALA A 194 -0.39 -4.79 20.32
N ALA A 195 0.00 -5.72 21.19
CA ALA A 195 0.93 -6.78 20.81
C ALA A 195 0.26 -7.69 19.76
N ALA A 196 1.04 -8.17 18.81
CA ALA A 196 0.56 -9.09 17.78
C ALA A 196 -0.06 -10.36 18.42
N ALA A 197 -1.32 -10.62 18.10
CA ALA A 197 -2.09 -11.75 18.61
C ALA A 197 -2.03 -12.97 17.70
N SER A 198 -1.73 -12.78 16.41
CA SER A 198 -1.62 -13.86 15.43
C SER A 198 -0.33 -13.85 14.63
N GLU A 199 -0.09 -14.93 13.90
CA GLU A 199 1.09 -15.06 13.04
C GLU A 199 1.08 -14.04 11.90
N ALA A 200 -0.09 -13.70 11.36
CA ALA A 200 -0.25 -12.64 10.37
C ALA A 200 0.16 -11.28 10.96
N GLU A 201 -0.32 -10.97 12.15
CA GLU A 201 0.02 -9.73 12.85
C GLU A 201 1.51 -9.65 13.21
N ARG A 202 2.12 -10.76 13.63
CA ARG A 202 3.54 -10.83 13.96
C ARG A 202 4.40 -10.47 12.75
N LEU A 203 4.09 -11.02 11.58
CA LEU A 203 4.82 -10.73 10.34
C LEU A 203 4.76 -9.24 9.96
N ILE A 204 3.59 -8.62 10.11
CA ILE A 204 3.41 -7.19 9.82
C ILE A 204 4.21 -6.36 10.84
N ALA A 205 4.07 -6.64 12.13
CA ALA A 205 4.75 -5.91 13.20
C ALA A 205 6.29 -5.95 13.07
N GLU A 206 6.85 -7.13 12.75
CA GLU A 206 8.29 -7.30 12.53
C GLU A 206 8.82 -6.53 11.32
N ASP A 207 8.01 -6.41 10.26
CA ASP A 207 8.41 -5.75 9.03
C ASP A 207 8.21 -4.23 9.11
N VAL A 208 7.15 -3.73 9.75
CA VAL A 208 6.86 -2.29 9.84
C VAL A 208 7.92 -1.50 10.61
N ARG A 209 8.44 -2.06 11.72
CA ARG A 209 9.54 -1.50 12.54
C ARG A 209 9.29 -0.10 13.12
N THR A 210 8.08 0.15 13.61
CA THR A 210 7.77 1.36 14.39
C THR A 210 6.69 1.05 15.42
N SER A 211 6.73 1.70 16.59
CA SER A 211 5.70 1.56 17.62
C SER A 211 4.42 2.34 17.30
N MET A 212 4.39 3.12 16.22
CA MET A 212 3.27 3.98 15.86
C MET A 212 2.29 3.36 14.86
N ALA A 213 2.59 2.18 14.33
CA ALA A 213 1.71 1.45 13.41
C ALA A 213 1.42 0.05 13.95
N SER A 214 0.13 -0.27 14.05
CA SER A 214 -0.40 -1.55 14.48
C SER A 214 -0.65 -2.46 13.27
N PRO A 215 -0.57 -3.80 13.41
CA PRO A 215 -1.04 -4.71 12.37
C PRO A 215 -2.50 -4.45 11.94
N SER A 216 -3.36 -4.04 12.87
CA SER A 216 -4.76 -3.67 12.59
C SER A 216 -4.90 -2.45 11.68
N ASP A 217 -3.86 -1.61 11.58
CA ASP A 217 -3.83 -0.51 10.61
C ASP A 217 -3.78 -1.03 9.16
N TYR A 218 -3.37 -2.27 8.94
CA TYR A 218 -3.30 -2.87 7.61
C TYR A 218 -4.49 -3.78 7.30
N LEU A 219 -5.52 -3.78 8.16
CA LEU A 219 -6.81 -4.34 7.82
C LEU A 219 -7.53 -3.42 6.83
N VAL A 220 -7.99 -4.01 5.74
CA VAL A 220 -8.72 -3.32 4.69
C VAL A 220 -10.22 -3.56 4.90
N PRO A 221 -10.99 -2.55 5.35
CA PRO A 221 -12.43 -2.66 5.49
C PRO A 221 -13.09 -2.54 4.11
N TRP A 222 -13.34 -3.68 3.46
CA TRP A 222 -13.86 -3.71 2.10
C TRP A 222 -15.21 -3.01 1.91
N ASP A 223 -16.04 -3.01 2.96
CA ASP A 223 -17.35 -2.34 2.98
C ASP A 223 -17.27 -0.84 3.36
N GLN A 224 -16.07 -0.27 3.60
CA GLN A 224 -15.91 1.17 3.86
C GLN A 224 -16.34 1.98 2.64
N GLU A 225 -17.20 2.97 2.84
CA GLU A 225 -17.83 3.74 1.78
C GLU A 225 -17.10 5.07 1.52
N PHE A 226 -17.01 5.40 0.23
CA PHE A 226 -16.41 6.61 -0.31
C PHE A 226 -17.43 7.34 -1.18
N PRO A 227 -17.37 8.69 -1.24
CA PRO A 227 -18.19 9.46 -2.17
C PRO A 227 -17.95 9.04 -3.63
N GLY A 228 -19.01 8.62 -4.31
CA GLY A 228 -19.04 8.24 -5.71
C GLY A 228 -19.67 9.31 -6.61
N VAL A 229 -20.12 8.91 -7.80
CA VAL A 229 -20.75 9.82 -8.77
C VAL A 229 -22.21 10.09 -8.37
N ASN A 230 -22.71 11.30 -8.65
CA ASN A 230 -24.13 11.65 -8.46
C ASN A 230 -24.66 11.47 -7.03
N GLY A 231 -23.78 11.53 -6.01
CA GLY A 231 -24.16 11.32 -4.61
C GLY A 231 -24.36 9.86 -4.20
N THR A 232 -23.99 8.90 -5.06
CA THR A 232 -23.88 7.49 -4.67
C THR A 232 -22.64 7.25 -3.82
N ASN A 233 -22.67 6.24 -2.96
CA ASN A 233 -21.50 5.78 -2.21
C ASN A 233 -20.95 4.50 -2.84
N LEU A 234 -19.63 4.41 -2.93
CA LEU A 234 -18.90 3.24 -3.41
C LEU A 234 -18.15 2.62 -2.25
N THR A 235 -18.26 1.32 -2.07
CA THR A 235 -17.41 0.56 -1.14
C THR A 235 -15.98 0.50 -1.65
N LEU A 236 -15.03 0.21 -0.76
CA LEU A 236 -13.65 -0.02 -1.16
C LEU A 236 -13.51 -1.18 -2.15
N ALA A 237 -14.29 -2.26 -2.00
CA ALA A 237 -14.32 -3.37 -2.95
C ALA A 237 -14.73 -2.91 -4.37
N GLU A 238 -15.79 -2.09 -4.48
CA GLU A 238 -16.25 -1.51 -5.74
C GLU A 238 -15.20 -0.54 -6.33
N LEU A 239 -14.57 0.27 -5.47
CA LEU A 239 -13.53 1.20 -5.85
C LEU A 239 -12.28 0.51 -6.43
N MET A 240 -11.86 -0.64 -5.87
CA MET A 240 -10.74 -1.41 -6.42
C MET A 240 -10.99 -1.84 -7.87
N ARG A 241 -12.23 -2.18 -8.22
CA ARG A 241 -12.59 -2.51 -9.61
C ARG A 241 -12.43 -1.30 -10.53
N ILE A 242 -12.79 -0.10 -10.07
CA ILE A 242 -12.55 1.15 -10.82
C ILE A 242 -11.06 1.38 -11.05
N VAL A 243 -10.22 1.13 -10.03
CA VAL A 243 -8.76 1.23 -10.13
C VAL A 243 -8.23 0.28 -11.21
N LEU A 244 -8.68 -0.98 -11.24
CA LEU A 244 -8.30 -1.97 -12.26
C LEU A 244 -8.75 -1.59 -13.69
N MET A 245 -9.73 -0.69 -13.84
CA MET A 245 -10.21 -0.18 -15.13
C MET A 245 -9.45 1.06 -15.63
N CYS A 246 -8.55 1.63 -14.84
CA CYS A 246 -7.74 2.77 -15.26
C CYS A 246 -6.74 2.38 -16.38
N PRO A 247 -6.35 3.32 -17.27
CA PRO A 247 -5.52 3.04 -18.45
C PRO A 247 -4.18 2.35 -18.17
N GLU A 248 -3.67 2.46 -16.94
CA GLU A 248 -2.41 1.86 -16.48
C GLU A 248 -2.42 0.32 -16.49
N PHE A 249 -3.59 -0.31 -16.63
CA PHE A 249 -3.69 -1.76 -16.79
C PHE A 249 -3.45 -2.23 -18.23
N LYS A 250 -3.18 -1.31 -19.17
CA LYS A 250 -2.89 -1.62 -20.58
C LYS A 250 -1.54 -1.04 -21.04
N LEU A 251 -1.28 0.24 -20.77
CA LEU A 251 -0.06 0.94 -21.15
C LEU A 251 0.40 1.87 -20.02
N PRO A 252 1.72 2.08 -19.83
CA PRO A 252 2.21 3.06 -18.87
C PRO A 252 1.68 4.47 -19.20
N ASP A 253 1.15 5.16 -18.21
CA ASP A 253 0.64 6.52 -18.32
C ASP A 253 1.24 7.37 -17.20
N THR A 254 2.05 8.37 -17.55
CA THR A 254 2.78 9.22 -16.61
C THR A 254 1.87 10.15 -15.81
N THR A 255 0.63 10.36 -16.26
CA THR A 255 -0.38 11.16 -15.56
C THR A 255 -1.16 10.31 -14.57
N VAL A 256 -1.54 9.09 -14.97
CA VAL A 256 -2.32 8.16 -14.14
C VAL A 256 -1.45 7.51 -13.06
N ARG A 257 -0.19 7.20 -13.36
CA ARG A 257 0.70 6.46 -12.47
C ARG A 257 0.86 7.08 -11.08
N PRO A 258 1.15 8.40 -10.94
CA PRO A 258 1.25 9.01 -9.62
C PRO A 258 -0.05 8.90 -8.83
N ILE A 259 -1.21 9.03 -9.49
CA ILE A 259 -2.52 8.94 -8.84
C ILE A 259 -2.77 7.53 -8.29
N LEU A 260 -2.46 6.50 -9.06
CA LEU A 260 -2.62 5.12 -8.61
C LEU A 260 -1.64 4.75 -7.50
N VAL A 261 -0.38 5.20 -7.58
CA VAL A 261 0.61 5.00 -6.52
C VAL A 261 0.16 5.67 -5.22
N ASP A 262 -0.32 6.91 -5.28
CA ASP A 262 -0.87 7.64 -4.14
C ASP A 262 -2.08 6.92 -3.53
N PHE A 263 -2.94 6.35 -4.38
CA PHE A 263 -4.06 5.51 -3.94
C PHE A 263 -3.58 4.27 -3.19
N TYR A 264 -2.65 3.50 -3.75
CA TYR A 264 -2.10 2.32 -3.07
C TYR A 264 -1.46 2.69 -1.72
N ARG A 265 -0.70 3.79 -1.65
CA ARG A 265 -0.05 4.26 -0.42
C ARG A 265 -1.03 4.78 0.62
N SER A 266 -2.07 5.49 0.19
CA SER A 266 -3.03 6.11 1.12
C SER A 266 -4.10 5.13 1.58
N VAL A 267 -4.69 4.39 0.63
CA VAL A 267 -5.88 3.56 0.85
C VAL A 267 -5.50 2.15 1.30
N LEU A 268 -4.54 1.53 0.62
CA LEU A 268 -4.04 0.19 0.96
C LEU A 268 -2.78 0.22 1.83
N ARG A 269 -2.31 1.42 2.22
CA ARG A 269 -1.17 1.65 3.11
C ARG A 269 0.09 0.91 2.68
N THR A 270 0.31 0.79 1.36
CA THR A 270 1.55 0.19 0.84
C THR A 270 2.76 0.97 1.33
N GLY A 271 3.77 0.25 1.79
CA GLY A 271 4.98 0.81 2.37
C GLY A 271 5.76 1.65 1.37
N GLY A 272 6.58 2.57 1.85
CA GLY A 272 7.43 3.37 0.98
C GLY A 272 8.36 2.52 0.09
N ARG A 273 8.61 3.01 -1.12
CA ARG A 273 9.40 2.34 -2.18
C ARG A 273 8.81 1.01 -2.70
N SER A 274 7.69 0.54 -2.17
CA SER A 274 6.95 -0.58 -2.75
C SER A 274 6.60 -0.31 -4.21
N ILE A 275 6.72 -1.34 -5.03
CA ILE A 275 6.42 -1.25 -6.46
C ILE A 275 5.16 -2.07 -6.75
N VAL A 276 4.16 -1.39 -7.32
CA VAL A 276 3.02 -2.05 -7.98
C VAL A 276 3.25 -1.99 -9.48
N GLY A 277 3.48 -3.11 -10.13
CA GLY A 277 3.81 -3.21 -11.54
C GLY A 277 2.66 -2.79 -12.46
N LEU A 278 2.96 -2.61 -13.75
CA LEU A 278 1.94 -2.39 -14.77
C LEU A 278 0.93 -3.54 -14.76
N ALA A 279 -0.37 -3.24 -14.88
CA ALA A 279 -1.43 -4.24 -14.82
C ALA A 279 -1.45 -5.10 -13.54
N ALA A 280 -0.72 -4.70 -12.50
CA ALA A 280 -0.73 -5.35 -11.20
C ALA A 280 -1.72 -4.65 -10.27
N GLY A 281 -2.33 -5.39 -9.36
CA GLY A 281 -3.27 -4.79 -8.43
C GLY A 281 -3.91 -5.79 -7.50
N VAL A 282 -4.90 -5.28 -6.78
CA VAL A 282 -5.63 -6.01 -5.75
C VAL A 282 -7.11 -5.77 -5.98
N PHE A 283 -7.92 -6.76 -5.69
CA PHE A 283 -9.35 -6.60 -5.61
C PHE A 283 -9.91 -7.51 -4.54
N HIS A 284 -11.18 -7.31 -4.22
CA HIS A 284 -11.92 -8.15 -3.31
C HIS A 284 -13.17 -8.64 -4.04
N VAL A 285 -13.31 -9.96 -4.15
CA VAL A 285 -14.51 -10.57 -4.68
C VAL A 285 -15.52 -10.74 -3.55
N GLU A 286 -16.67 -10.10 -3.69
CA GLU A 286 -17.73 -10.20 -2.68
C GLU A 286 -18.47 -11.53 -2.83
N HIS A 287 -18.20 -12.45 -1.90
CA HIS A 287 -18.90 -13.73 -1.83
C HIS A 287 -20.11 -13.63 -0.91
N GLY A 288 -21.22 -13.11 -1.44
CA GLY A 288 -22.49 -13.04 -0.73
C GLY A 288 -22.44 -12.07 0.46
N THR A 289 -22.59 -12.58 1.68
CA THR A 289 -22.66 -11.75 2.90
C THR A 289 -21.34 -11.59 3.62
N LEU A 290 -20.21 -11.97 3.00
CA LEU A 290 -18.90 -11.77 3.60
C LEU A 290 -18.66 -10.26 3.74
N SER A 291 -18.45 -9.82 4.97
CA SER A 291 -18.19 -8.42 5.34
C SER A 291 -16.94 -8.30 6.22
N ALA A 292 -16.08 -9.32 6.19
CA ALA A 292 -14.89 -9.37 7.01
C ALA A 292 -13.78 -8.52 6.35
N PRO A 293 -13.13 -7.61 7.10
CA PRO A 293 -11.90 -6.98 6.65
C PRO A 293 -10.83 -8.04 6.32
N SER A 294 -9.87 -7.69 5.47
CA SER A 294 -8.74 -8.58 5.17
C SER A 294 -7.43 -7.84 5.37
N TYR A 295 -6.40 -8.52 5.87
CA TYR A 295 -5.07 -7.95 5.90
C TYR A 295 -4.59 -7.68 4.47
N TYR A 296 -4.14 -6.46 4.19
CA TYR A 296 -3.33 -6.19 3.01
C TYR A 296 -2.10 -5.41 3.44
N TYR A 297 -0.96 -6.09 3.43
CA TYR A 297 0.32 -5.50 3.75
C TYR A 297 1.28 -5.70 2.58
N GLN A 298 1.82 -4.60 2.07
CA GLN A 298 2.95 -4.61 1.16
C GLN A 298 4.05 -3.75 1.78
N GLY A 299 5.03 -4.40 2.39
CA GLY A 299 6.18 -3.80 3.05
C GLY A 299 7.15 -3.13 2.08
N ARG A 300 8.13 -2.42 2.63
CA ARG A 300 9.07 -1.61 1.84
C ARG A 300 9.83 -2.47 0.83
N ASP A 301 10.16 -1.90 -0.32
CA ASP A 301 10.90 -2.62 -1.38
C ASP A 301 10.19 -3.90 -1.90
N ALA A 302 8.97 -4.21 -1.45
CA ALA A 302 8.20 -5.32 -1.96
C ALA A 302 7.66 -4.97 -3.35
N ILE A 303 7.77 -5.92 -4.26
CA ILE A 303 7.44 -5.75 -5.68
C ILE A 303 6.29 -6.68 -6.02
N LEU A 304 5.12 -6.08 -6.24
CA LEU A 304 4.01 -6.73 -6.93
C LEU A 304 4.24 -6.56 -8.43
N GLY A 305 4.86 -7.56 -9.07
CA GLY A 305 5.33 -7.47 -10.45
C GLY A 305 4.21 -7.33 -11.48
N LYS A 306 4.60 -7.02 -12.73
CA LYS A 306 3.66 -6.81 -13.85
C LYS A 306 2.65 -7.95 -13.96
N GLY A 307 1.36 -7.59 -14.08
CA GLY A 307 0.27 -8.54 -14.31
C GLY A 307 -0.09 -9.43 -13.12
N ILE A 308 0.48 -9.20 -11.93
CA ILE A 308 0.05 -9.89 -10.71
C ILE A 308 -1.22 -9.26 -10.18
N VAL A 309 -2.27 -10.05 -10.06
CA VAL A 309 -3.51 -9.64 -9.40
C VAL A 309 -3.73 -10.50 -8.17
N ILE A 310 -4.05 -9.87 -7.04
CA ILE A 310 -4.39 -10.58 -5.80
C ILE A 310 -5.88 -10.43 -5.56
N ASP A 311 -6.59 -11.55 -5.49
CA ASP A 311 -7.93 -11.60 -4.92
C ASP A 311 -7.80 -11.75 -3.40
N CYS A 312 -8.19 -10.70 -2.66
CA CYS A 312 -7.84 -10.49 -1.26
C CYS A 312 -9.02 -10.77 -0.32
N VAL A 313 -9.64 -11.95 -0.46
CA VAL A 313 -10.80 -12.39 0.34
C VAL A 313 -10.40 -12.94 1.72
N GLY A 314 -9.15 -13.35 1.93
CA GLY A 314 -8.58 -13.66 3.25
C GLY A 314 -7.34 -12.86 3.63
N GLY A 315 -6.79 -12.10 2.67
CA GLY A 315 -5.68 -11.19 2.89
C GLY A 315 -4.39 -11.55 2.16
N ALA A 316 -3.46 -10.62 2.12
CA ALA A 316 -2.12 -10.78 1.60
C ALA A 316 -1.10 -10.00 2.42
N ILE A 317 0.04 -10.63 2.73
CA ILE A 317 1.17 -10.03 3.43
C ILE A 317 2.42 -10.25 2.58
N LEU A 318 3.00 -9.17 2.08
CA LEU A 318 4.23 -9.14 1.31
C LEU A 318 5.26 -8.36 2.12
N GLN A 319 6.18 -9.06 2.79
CA GLN A 319 7.21 -8.43 3.61
C GLN A 319 8.32 -7.78 2.75
N GLU A 320 9.21 -7.05 3.42
CA GLU A 320 10.29 -6.26 2.82
C GLU A 320 11.10 -7.05 1.78
N GLY A 321 11.28 -6.44 0.61
CA GLY A 321 12.08 -7.01 -0.47
C GLY A 321 11.52 -8.28 -1.13
N SER A 322 10.29 -8.69 -0.82
CA SER A 322 9.61 -9.77 -1.53
C SER A 322 9.34 -9.37 -3.00
N PHE A 323 9.39 -10.34 -3.90
CA PHE A 323 9.20 -10.12 -5.33
C PHE A 323 8.22 -11.15 -5.90
N LEU A 324 7.06 -10.68 -6.34
CA LEU A 324 6.05 -11.53 -6.96
C LEU A 324 5.99 -11.28 -8.46
N GLY A 325 6.34 -12.25 -9.29
CA GLY A 325 6.03 -12.21 -10.72
C GLY A 325 6.95 -11.36 -11.58
N GLY A 326 6.40 -10.57 -12.51
CA GLY A 326 7.15 -9.86 -13.55
C GLY A 326 7.35 -10.63 -14.86
N GLY A 327 6.70 -11.78 -15.00
CA GLY A 327 6.61 -12.52 -16.26
C GLY A 327 5.75 -11.81 -17.31
N PHE A 328 5.78 -12.32 -18.55
CA PHE A 328 4.92 -11.80 -19.63
C PHE A 328 3.45 -12.19 -19.47
N MET A 329 3.14 -13.16 -18.60
CA MET A 329 1.82 -13.71 -18.38
C MET A 329 1.24 -13.23 -17.03
N PRO A 330 -0.04 -12.85 -16.98
CA PRO A 330 -0.70 -12.52 -15.71
C PRO A 330 -0.75 -13.71 -14.75
N ILE A 331 -0.70 -13.44 -13.45
CA ILE A 331 -0.91 -14.44 -12.39
C ILE A 331 -2.00 -13.90 -11.46
N LEU A 332 -2.98 -14.74 -11.17
CA LEU A 332 -3.99 -14.49 -10.14
C LEU A 332 -3.59 -15.25 -8.87
N ILE A 333 -3.29 -14.53 -7.80
CA ILE A 333 -3.15 -15.10 -6.46
C ILE A 333 -4.54 -15.11 -5.84
N HIS A 334 -5.07 -16.31 -5.63
CA HIS A 334 -6.42 -16.53 -5.13
C HIS A 334 -6.35 -16.99 -3.68
N THR A 335 -7.04 -16.28 -2.78
CA THR A 335 -6.86 -16.42 -1.33
C THR A 335 -8.03 -17.09 -0.63
N HIS A 336 -8.97 -17.66 -1.38
CA HIS A 336 -10.10 -18.36 -0.79
C HIS A 336 -10.53 -19.54 -1.66
N LYS A 337 -11.38 -20.42 -1.13
CA LYS A 337 -11.99 -21.50 -1.90
C LYS A 337 -13.44 -21.67 -1.54
N HIS A 338 -14.26 -21.97 -2.54
CA HIS A 338 -15.64 -22.35 -2.34
C HIS A 338 -15.74 -23.73 -1.68
N ILE A 339 -16.48 -23.84 -0.58
CA ILE A 339 -16.74 -25.10 0.11
C ILE A 339 -18.17 -25.53 -0.14
N ARG A 340 -18.32 -26.76 -0.65
CA ARG A 340 -19.62 -27.39 -0.82
C ARG A 340 -20.10 -28.06 0.47
N GLY A 341 -21.27 -27.66 0.96
CA GLY A 341 -22.00 -28.41 1.97
C GLY A 341 -22.58 -29.71 1.38
N SER A 342 -22.53 -30.80 2.14
CA SER A 342 -23.16 -32.07 1.72
C SER A 342 -24.65 -31.88 1.49
N GLY A 343 -25.15 -32.24 0.30
CA GLY A 343 -26.57 -32.13 -0.06
C GLY A 343 -27.04 -30.74 -0.49
N GLU A 344 -26.15 -29.75 -0.57
CA GLU A 344 -26.52 -28.38 -0.97
C GLU A 344 -26.47 -28.17 -2.49
N ALA A 345 -27.32 -27.26 -2.97
CA ALA A 345 -27.32 -26.82 -4.36
C ALA A 345 -26.02 -26.06 -4.69
N ALA A 346 -25.52 -26.20 -5.93
CA ALA A 346 -24.28 -25.54 -6.38
C ALA A 346 -24.31 -24.00 -6.27
N ALA A 347 -25.50 -23.39 -6.22
CA ALA A 347 -25.64 -21.95 -5.97
C ALA A 347 -25.29 -21.55 -4.52
N SER A 348 -25.44 -22.46 -3.54
CA SER A 348 -25.12 -22.22 -2.13
C SER A 348 -23.61 -22.29 -1.87
N GLU A 349 -22.88 -23.11 -2.63
CA GLU A 349 -21.41 -23.22 -2.61
C GLU A 349 -20.72 -21.89 -2.95
N ARG A 350 -21.32 -21.07 -3.83
CA ARG A 350 -20.81 -19.73 -4.17
C ARG A 350 -20.79 -18.76 -2.98
N LYS A 351 -21.56 -19.04 -1.93
CA LYS A 351 -21.70 -18.19 -0.74
C LYS A 351 -20.92 -18.70 0.48
N ARG A 352 -20.33 -19.90 0.41
CA ARG A 352 -19.50 -20.45 1.48
C ARG A 352 -18.06 -20.51 1.01
N ILE A 353 -17.25 -19.64 1.57
CA ILE A 353 -15.84 -19.52 1.25
C ILE A 353 -15.00 -19.85 2.47
N HIS A 354 -13.84 -20.43 2.23
CA HIS A 354 -12.81 -20.62 3.22
C HIS A 354 -11.64 -19.72 2.84
N PRO A 355 -11.50 -18.55 3.47
CA PRO A 355 -10.41 -17.62 3.22
C PRO A 355 -9.10 -18.10 3.87
N CYS A 356 -7.99 -17.61 3.33
CA CYS A 356 -6.66 -17.73 3.90
C CYS A 356 -5.87 -16.44 3.63
N THR A 357 -4.81 -16.20 4.39
CA THR A 357 -3.89 -15.11 4.11
C THR A 357 -2.71 -15.62 3.29
N PHE A 358 -2.51 -15.05 2.10
CA PHE A 358 -1.30 -15.29 1.32
C PHE A 358 -0.12 -14.56 1.95
N VAL A 359 1.00 -15.24 2.13
CA VAL A 359 2.21 -14.64 2.70
C VAL A 359 3.38 -14.83 1.74
N ALA A 360 4.07 -13.74 1.46
CA ALA A 360 5.42 -13.71 0.93
C ALA A 360 6.35 -13.09 1.97
N GLU A 361 7.17 -13.93 2.60
CA GLU A 361 8.13 -13.52 3.62
C GLU A 361 9.25 -12.65 3.04
N ALA A 362 10.04 -12.03 3.91
CA ALA A 362 11.10 -11.12 3.51
C ALA A 362 12.05 -11.75 2.49
N GLY A 363 12.23 -11.08 1.34
CA GLY A 363 13.06 -11.56 0.23
C GLY A 363 12.50 -12.76 -0.56
N ALA A 364 11.29 -13.25 -0.23
CA ALA A 364 10.65 -14.35 -0.96
C ALA A 364 10.46 -14.00 -2.44
N ARG A 365 10.58 -15.02 -3.31
CA ARG A 365 10.44 -14.84 -4.75
C ARG A 365 9.39 -15.78 -5.32
N PHE A 366 8.33 -15.21 -5.87
CA PHE A 366 7.39 -15.94 -6.68
C PHE A 366 7.87 -15.90 -8.14
N PRO A 367 8.17 -17.04 -8.76
CA PRO A 367 8.97 -17.07 -9.98
C PRO A 367 8.25 -16.48 -11.19
N MET A 368 9.02 -15.83 -12.07
CA MET A 368 8.53 -15.26 -13.34
C MET A 368 7.94 -16.30 -14.32
N HIS A 369 8.27 -17.59 -14.14
CA HIS A 369 7.75 -18.68 -14.96
C HIS A 369 6.41 -19.25 -14.45
N ALA A 370 5.96 -18.83 -13.26
CA ALA A 370 4.62 -19.19 -12.81
C ALA A 370 3.58 -18.50 -13.71
N VAL A 371 2.55 -19.25 -14.12
CA VAL A 371 1.52 -18.78 -15.04
C VAL A 371 0.15 -19.21 -14.52
N GLY A 372 -0.83 -18.31 -14.62
CA GLY A 372 -2.23 -18.63 -14.36
C GLY A 372 -2.63 -18.41 -12.91
N LEU A 373 -3.19 -19.43 -12.28
CA LEU A 373 -3.85 -19.32 -10.98
C LEU A 373 -2.99 -19.95 -9.89
N PHE A 374 -2.70 -19.18 -8.84
CA PHE A 374 -2.10 -19.70 -7.61
C PHE A 374 -3.14 -19.75 -6.50
N GLU A 375 -3.68 -20.96 -6.27
CA GLU A 375 -4.66 -21.26 -5.24
C GLU A 375 -3.99 -21.35 -3.87
N THR A 376 -3.93 -20.24 -3.14
CA THR A 376 -3.25 -20.16 -1.84
C THR A 376 -3.85 -21.14 -0.83
N VAL A 377 -5.18 -21.28 -0.83
CA VAL A 377 -5.91 -22.19 0.07
C VAL A 377 -5.44 -23.64 -0.03
N ASP A 378 -5.03 -24.10 -1.22
CA ASP A 378 -4.64 -25.50 -1.41
C ASP A 378 -3.38 -25.89 -0.60
N TYR A 379 -2.65 -24.88 -0.13
CA TYR A 379 -1.45 -24.99 0.68
C TYR A 379 -1.67 -24.71 2.17
N LEU A 380 -2.91 -24.53 2.65
CA LEU A 380 -3.18 -24.45 4.09
C LEU A 380 -2.69 -25.73 4.80
N GLY A 381 -1.82 -25.54 5.80
CA GLY A 381 -1.19 -26.64 6.55
C GLY A 381 -0.19 -27.48 5.74
N LYS A 382 0.25 -26.98 4.57
CA LYS A 382 1.23 -27.64 3.69
C LYS A 382 2.32 -26.66 3.28
N GLU A 383 3.47 -27.18 2.86
CA GLU A 383 4.50 -26.36 2.24
C GLU A 383 4.10 -25.99 0.80
N THR A 384 4.38 -24.75 0.42
CA THR A 384 4.28 -24.34 -0.99
C THR A 384 5.55 -24.76 -1.74
N PRO A 385 5.51 -24.90 -3.08
CA PRO A 385 6.72 -25.19 -3.86
C PRO A 385 7.70 -24.00 -3.93
N TYR A 386 7.37 -22.85 -3.35
CA TYR A 386 8.14 -21.62 -3.45
C TYR A 386 8.63 -21.18 -2.06
N GLN A 387 9.95 -21.11 -1.90
CA GLN A 387 10.56 -20.73 -0.62
C GLN A 387 10.07 -19.35 -0.15
N GLY A 388 9.67 -19.28 1.13
CA GLY A 388 9.15 -18.05 1.76
C GLY A 388 7.72 -17.69 1.34
N ILE A 389 7.04 -18.52 0.53
CA ILE A 389 5.63 -18.36 0.21
C ILE A 389 4.83 -19.36 1.06
N ARG A 390 3.78 -18.90 1.74
CA ARG A 390 2.94 -19.74 2.60
C ARG A 390 1.49 -19.27 2.67
N ALA A 391 0.62 -20.16 3.11
CA ALA A 391 -0.79 -19.88 3.37
C ALA A 391 -1.03 -19.93 4.89
N LEU A 392 -1.54 -18.84 5.46
CA LEU A 392 -1.98 -18.80 6.85
C LEU A 392 -3.50 -18.96 6.92
N PRO A 393 -4.04 -19.62 7.96
CA PRO A 393 -5.48 -19.56 8.22
C PRO A 393 -5.91 -18.10 8.39
N HIS A 394 -7.09 -17.76 7.87
CA HIS A 394 -7.69 -16.46 8.15
C HIS A 394 -8.24 -16.52 9.58
N ASP A 395 -7.68 -15.72 10.48
CA ASP A 395 -8.13 -15.63 11.87
C ASP A 395 -9.56 -15.03 11.90
N GLU A 396 -10.51 -15.69 12.57
CA GLU A 396 -11.91 -15.24 12.71
C GLU A 396 -12.10 -14.14 13.75
#